data_AF-A0A256WC00-F1
#
_entry.id   AF-A0A256WC00-F1
#
_cell.length_a   1.000
_cell.length_b   1.000
_cell.length_c   1.000
_cell.angle_alpha   90.00
_cell.angle_beta   90.00
_cell.angle_gamma   90.00
#
_symmetry.space_group_name_H-M   'P 1'
#
loop_
_entity.id
_entity.type
_entity.pdbx_description
1 polymer ?
#
loop_
_entity_poly.entity_id
_entity_poly.type
_entity_poly.pdbx_seq_one_letter_code
_entity_poly.pdbx_strand_id
1 'polypeptide(L)'
;MIFDIKTKLMGNGSLIMNIKFDLKSENSFRVESYINQMDLTEMNPLLEHIAFVKIKKGQNVLTHLFFEADNDVARGEMTFKYKNLSVRLIDKKTLKDKGFGGSVASFVANTFVVRSDNPKWGLFEREGKIYFKRDKEKSFFNYLAKSTLSGVNATIRGGNEERKEMRIKRREDGRK
;
A
#
# COMPACT_ATOMS: atom_id res chain seq x y z
N MET A 1 -0.52 15.35 -19.17
CA MET A 1 -0.30 14.10 -19.93
C MET A 1 -1.11 12.99 -19.27
N ILE A 2 -1.72 12.08 -20.04
CA ILE A 2 -2.54 10.98 -19.52
C ILE A 2 -1.97 9.66 -20.03
N PHE A 3 -1.89 8.67 -19.14
CA PHE A 3 -1.50 7.31 -19.45
C PHE A 3 -2.61 6.34 -19.03
N ASP A 4 -3.11 5.57 -19.98
CA ASP A 4 -4.06 4.49 -19.75
C ASP A 4 -3.35 3.15 -19.90
N ILE A 5 -3.31 2.39 -18.80
CA ILE A 5 -2.56 1.15 -18.70
C ILE A 5 -3.54 0.02 -18.43
N LYS A 6 -3.54 -0.99 -19.31
CA LYS A 6 -4.26 -2.25 -19.12
C LYS A 6 -3.25 -3.39 -19.25
N THR A 7 -3.03 -4.13 -18.18
CA THR A 7 -2.00 -5.18 -18.16
C THR A 7 -2.33 -6.27 -17.14
N LYS A 8 -1.51 -7.31 -17.08
CA LYS A 8 -1.55 -8.32 -16.03
C LYS A 8 -0.46 -8.06 -15.00
N LEU A 9 -0.85 -7.63 -13.80
CA LEU A 9 0.02 -7.52 -12.65
C LEU A 9 0.49 -8.92 -12.25
N MET A 10 1.82 -9.10 -12.18
CA MET A 10 2.47 -10.39 -11.89
C MET A 10 1.99 -11.53 -12.80
N GLY A 11 1.59 -11.22 -14.04
CA GLY A 11 1.13 -12.21 -15.02
C GLY A 11 -0.30 -12.74 -14.82
N ASN A 12 -0.94 -12.49 -13.67
CA ASN A 12 -2.23 -13.10 -13.32
C ASN A 12 -3.33 -12.10 -12.93
N GLY A 13 -3.01 -10.96 -12.29
CA GLY A 13 -4.04 -9.99 -11.85
C GLY A 13 -4.37 -8.95 -12.93
N SER A 14 -5.61 -8.84 -13.36
CA SER A 14 -6.01 -7.80 -14.33
C SER A 14 -5.91 -6.41 -13.67
N LEU A 15 -4.99 -5.59 -14.16
CA LEU A 15 -4.70 -4.23 -13.70
C LEU A 15 -5.17 -3.24 -14.76
N ILE A 16 -6.06 -2.33 -14.35
CA ILE A 16 -6.40 -1.13 -15.09
C ILE A 16 -5.89 0.05 -14.27
N MET A 17 -5.13 0.93 -14.87
CA MET A 17 -4.57 2.10 -14.19
C MET A 17 -4.57 3.30 -15.12
N ASN A 18 -5.10 4.42 -14.62
CA ASN A 18 -4.98 5.72 -15.25
C ASN A 18 -4.01 6.57 -14.43
N ILE A 19 -3.02 7.18 -15.10
CA ILE A 19 -2.14 8.18 -14.49
C ILE A 19 -2.28 9.49 -15.25
N LYS A 20 -2.68 10.54 -14.56
CA LYS A 20 -2.77 11.90 -15.12
C LYS A 20 -1.71 12.78 -14.48
N PHE A 21 -0.70 13.16 -15.27
CA PHE A 21 0.31 14.14 -14.90
C PHE A 21 -0.16 15.55 -15.26
N ASP A 22 -0.08 16.46 -14.30
CA ASP A 22 -0.15 17.89 -14.57
C ASP A 22 1.26 18.41 -14.85
N LEU A 23 1.47 18.83 -16.11
CA LEU A 23 2.77 19.33 -16.57
C LEU A 23 2.98 20.82 -16.25
N LYS A 24 1.98 21.50 -15.73
CA LYS A 24 2.05 22.94 -15.39
C LYS A 24 2.35 23.19 -13.91
N SER A 25 2.18 22.20 -13.04
CA SER A 25 2.44 22.27 -11.61
C SER A 25 3.73 21.53 -11.23
N GLU A 26 4.08 21.53 -9.93
CA GLU A 26 5.27 20.90 -9.36
C GLU A 26 5.25 19.35 -9.47
N ASN A 27 5.30 18.82 -10.69
CA ASN A 27 5.25 17.39 -11.01
C ASN A 27 4.09 16.64 -10.32
N SER A 28 2.93 17.29 -10.20
CA SER A 28 1.77 16.65 -9.59
C SER A 28 1.15 15.63 -10.55
N PHE A 29 0.61 14.58 -9.97
CA PHE A 29 -0.05 13.51 -10.70
C PHE A 29 -1.19 12.90 -9.89
N ARG A 30 -2.16 12.34 -10.61
CA ARG A 30 -3.25 11.56 -10.05
C ARG A 30 -3.19 10.16 -10.58
N VAL A 31 -3.52 9.22 -9.71
CA VAL A 31 -3.56 7.80 -10.03
C VAL A 31 -4.94 7.28 -9.67
N GLU A 32 -5.57 6.60 -10.61
CA GLU A 32 -6.72 5.75 -10.36
C GLU A 32 -6.40 4.34 -10.84
N SER A 33 -6.70 3.34 -10.03
CA SER A 33 -6.41 1.96 -10.42
C SER A 33 -7.42 0.96 -9.87
N TYR A 34 -7.69 -0.05 -10.69
CA TYR A 34 -8.51 -1.21 -10.39
C TYR A 34 -7.69 -2.49 -10.58
N ILE A 35 -7.74 -3.37 -9.58
CA ILE A 35 -7.14 -4.70 -9.64
C ILE A 35 -8.24 -5.71 -9.31
N ASN A 36 -8.55 -6.57 -10.28
CA ASN A 36 -9.53 -7.64 -10.13
C ASN A 36 -8.95 -8.84 -9.38
N GLN A 37 -9.76 -9.90 -9.27
CA GLN A 37 -9.40 -11.12 -8.55
C GLN A 37 -8.00 -11.62 -8.92
N MET A 38 -7.19 -11.88 -7.89
CA MET A 38 -5.86 -12.46 -8.04
C MET A 38 -5.40 -13.14 -6.75
N ASP A 39 -4.58 -14.17 -6.89
CA ASP A 39 -3.84 -14.73 -5.77
C ASP A 39 -2.80 -13.71 -5.29
N LEU A 40 -2.89 -13.33 -4.02
CA LEU A 40 -2.02 -12.32 -3.45
C LEU A 40 -0.59 -12.85 -3.23
N THR A 41 -0.37 -14.16 -3.20
CA THR A 41 0.97 -14.74 -3.07
C THR A 41 1.87 -14.41 -4.28
N GLU A 42 1.28 -14.12 -5.43
CA GLU A 42 1.98 -13.65 -6.64
C GLU A 42 2.69 -12.32 -6.43
N MET A 43 2.30 -11.54 -5.41
CA MET A 43 2.94 -10.26 -5.07
C MET A 43 4.24 -10.44 -4.28
N ASN A 44 4.58 -11.64 -3.82
CA ASN A 44 5.75 -11.89 -2.98
C ASN A 44 7.09 -11.41 -3.59
N PRO A 45 7.39 -11.64 -4.89
CA PRO A 45 8.61 -11.14 -5.51
C PRO A 45 8.77 -9.61 -5.36
N LEU A 46 7.67 -8.86 -5.28
CA LEU A 46 7.70 -7.41 -5.05
C LEU A 46 7.75 -7.07 -3.56
N LEU A 47 6.86 -7.68 -2.77
CA LEU A 47 6.64 -7.32 -1.36
C LEU A 47 7.81 -7.69 -0.45
N GLU A 48 8.52 -8.77 -0.77
CA GLU A 48 9.68 -9.22 -0.01
C GLU A 48 10.81 -8.16 -0.06
N HIS A 49 11.00 -7.49 -1.21
CA HIS A 49 12.04 -6.46 -1.37
C HIS A 49 11.59 -5.06 -0.96
N ILE A 50 10.31 -4.71 -1.16
CA ILE A 50 9.82 -3.34 -0.89
C ILE A 50 9.33 -3.19 0.54
N ALA A 51 8.56 -4.16 1.04
CA ALA A 51 7.88 -4.09 2.33
C ALA A 51 8.53 -5.00 3.38
N PHE A 52 9.36 -5.96 2.95
CA PHE A 52 9.92 -7.02 3.81
C PHE A 52 8.83 -7.86 4.46
N VAL A 53 7.82 -8.19 3.65
CA VAL A 53 6.65 -8.99 4.04
C VAL A 53 6.45 -10.09 3.01
N LYS A 54 6.06 -11.26 3.48
CA LYS A 54 5.68 -12.41 2.67
C LYS A 54 4.22 -12.78 2.91
N ILE A 55 3.44 -12.86 1.85
CA ILE A 55 2.07 -13.37 1.84
C ILE A 55 2.12 -14.90 1.79
N LYS A 56 1.55 -15.56 2.79
CA LYS A 56 1.47 -17.02 2.88
C LYS A 56 0.21 -17.57 2.20
N LYS A 57 -0.88 -16.80 2.24
CA LYS A 57 -2.13 -17.06 1.50
C LYS A 57 -2.98 -15.79 1.47
N GLY A 58 -3.89 -15.71 0.51
CA GLY A 58 -4.88 -14.64 0.43
C GLY A 58 -5.35 -14.44 -1.01
N GLN A 59 -6.60 -14.03 -1.16
CA GLN A 59 -7.18 -13.73 -2.46
C GLN A 59 -7.64 -12.28 -2.48
N ASN A 60 -7.19 -11.51 -3.48
CA ASN A 60 -7.81 -10.24 -3.81
C ASN A 60 -9.17 -10.54 -4.42
N VAL A 61 -10.20 -9.82 -4.00
CA VAL A 61 -11.52 -9.85 -4.64
C VAL A 61 -11.64 -8.67 -5.58
N LEU A 62 -11.30 -7.49 -5.08
CA LEU A 62 -11.29 -6.23 -5.81
C LEU A 62 -10.40 -5.25 -5.04
N THR A 63 -9.52 -4.57 -5.74
CA THR A 63 -8.87 -3.37 -5.23
C THR A 63 -9.25 -2.20 -6.12
N HIS A 64 -9.71 -1.11 -5.51
CA HIS A 64 -9.80 0.20 -6.14
C HIS A 64 -8.98 1.17 -5.31
N LEU A 65 -8.23 2.04 -5.98
CA LEU A 65 -7.51 3.12 -5.32
C LEU A 65 -7.57 4.37 -6.17
N PHE A 66 -7.63 5.49 -5.48
CA PHE A 66 -7.51 6.81 -6.07
C PHE A 66 -6.62 7.66 -5.16
N PHE A 67 -5.58 8.28 -5.71
CA PHE A 67 -4.79 9.24 -4.97
C PHE A 67 -4.20 10.34 -5.86
N GLU A 68 -3.98 11.48 -5.25
CA GLU A 68 -3.24 12.59 -5.82
C GLU A 68 -1.88 12.69 -5.12
N ALA A 69 -0.87 13.10 -5.85
CA ALA A 69 0.48 13.20 -5.35
C ALA A 69 1.23 14.35 -6.01
N ASP A 70 2.13 14.96 -5.25
CA ASP A 70 3.05 16.00 -5.72
C ASP A 70 4.50 15.63 -5.43
N ASN A 71 5.39 16.63 -5.44
CA ASN A 71 6.80 16.47 -5.13
C ASN A 71 7.09 16.09 -3.66
N ASP A 72 6.12 16.18 -2.75
CA ASP A 72 6.35 15.99 -1.32
C ASP A 72 5.47 14.89 -0.72
N VAL A 73 4.22 14.77 -1.14
CA VAL A 73 3.22 13.96 -0.43
C VAL A 73 2.14 13.40 -1.37
N ALA A 74 1.71 12.17 -1.07
CA ALA A 74 0.62 11.48 -1.74
C ALA A 74 -0.54 11.34 -0.76
N ARG A 75 -1.76 11.61 -1.22
CA ARG A 75 -2.99 11.52 -0.42
C ARG A 75 -4.13 10.94 -1.25
N GLY A 76 -4.89 10.05 -0.65
CA GLY A 76 -6.05 9.46 -1.32
C GLY A 76 -6.72 8.38 -0.49
N GLU A 77 -7.37 7.47 -1.19
CA GLU A 77 -8.22 6.45 -0.61
C GLU A 77 -8.08 5.13 -1.37
N MET A 78 -8.34 4.03 -0.65
CA MET A 78 -8.25 2.69 -1.16
C MET A 78 -9.34 1.81 -0.58
N THR A 79 -9.96 1.08 -1.48
CA THR A 79 -10.92 0.03 -1.21
C THR A 79 -10.26 -1.30 -1.57
N PHE A 80 -9.82 -2.07 -0.56
CA PHE A 80 -9.12 -3.33 -0.76
C PHE A 80 -9.92 -4.50 -0.18
N LYS A 81 -10.65 -5.20 -1.04
CA LYS A 81 -11.44 -6.40 -0.71
C LYS A 81 -10.58 -7.64 -0.84
N TYR A 82 -10.51 -8.43 0.21
CA TYR A 82 -9.70 -9.63 0.24
C TYR A 82 -10.29 -10.72 1.13
N LYS A 83 -9.87 -11.95 0.88
CA LYS A 83 -10.26 -13.15 1.65
C LYS A 83 -9.03 -13.94 2.09
N ASN A 84 -9.11 -14.54 3.28
CA ASN A 84 -8.13 -15.47 3.83
C ASN A 84 -6.67 -14.97 3.82
N LEU A 85 -6.47 -13.65 3.98
CA LEU A 85 -5.15 -13.04 3.98
C LEU A 85 -4.33 -13.47 5.20
N SER A 86 -3.13 -13.99 4.93
CA SER A 86 -2.12 -14.33 5.93
C SER A 86 -0.76 -13.87 5.44
N VAL A 87 -0.07 -13.09 6.27
CA VAL A 87 1.24 -12.51 5.95
C VAL A 87 2.22 -12.75 7.09
N ARG A 88 3.52 -12.72 6.80
CA ARG A 88 4.60 -12.77 7.80
C ARG A 88 5.68 -11.75 7.46
N LEU A 89 6.40 -11.32 8.50
CA LEU A 89 7.59 -10.49 8.33
C LEU A 89 8.79 -11.34 7.89
N ILE A 90 9.61 -10.76 7.03
CA ILE A 90 10.90 -11.34 6.65
C ILE A 90 12.02 -10.36 7.01
N ASP A 91 13.22 -10.88 7.25
CA ASP A 91 14.36 -10.08 7.65
C ASP A 91 14.92 -9.26 6.48
N LYS A 92 15.22 -7.99 6.72
CA LYS A 92 15.69 -7.07 5.66
C LYS A 92 17.04 -7.46 5.04
N LYS A 93 17.95 -8.05 5.83
CA LYS A 93 19.32 -8.35 5.38
C LYS A 93 19.40 -9.72 4.72
N THR A 94 18.67 -10.68 5.26
CA THR A 94 18.76 -12.08 4.82
C THR A 94 17.60 -12.51 3.93
N LEU A 95 16.51 -11.73 3.87
CA LEU A 95 15.23 -12.07 3.23
C LEU A 95 14.64 -13.41 3.71
N LYS A 96 15.15 -13.95 4.82
CA LYS A 96 14.66 -15.18 5.45
C LYS A 96 13.54 -14.85 6.43
N ASP A 97 12.69 -15.85 6.70
CA ASP A 97 11.60 -15.75 7.66
C ASP A 97 12.17 -15.30 9.03
N LYS A 98 11.67 -14.17 9.54
CA LYS A 98 12.00 -13.69 10.87
C LYS A 98 10.87 -14.13 11.80
N GLY A 99 11.18 -14.87 12.86
CA GLY A 99 10.23 -15.03 13.97
C GLY A 99 9.77 -13.66 14.48
N PHE A 100 8.63 -13.59 15.17
CA PHE A 100 8.04 -12.34 15.67
C PHE A 100 8.93 -11.52 16.66
N GLY A 101 10.15 -11.97 16.96
CA GLY A 101 11.03 -11.45 18.02
C GLY A 101 12.16 -10.50 17.61
N GLY A 102 12.13 -9.88 16.43
CA GLY A 102 13.21 -8.97 16.01
C GLY A 102 12.71 -7.58 15.62
N SER A 103 13.37 -6.54 16.12
CA SER A 103 13.03 -5.09 16.10
C SER A 103 12.85 -4.40 14.74
N VAL A 104 12.58 -5.12 13.65
CA VAL A 104 12.57 -4.54 12.30
C VAL A 104 11.29 -4.90 11.57
N ALA A 105 10.27 -4.08 11.79
CA ALA A 105 9.21 -3.63 10.87
C ALA A 105 7.94 -3.35 11.67
N SER A 106 7.82 -2.12 12.19
CA SER A 106 6.61 -1.59 12.85
C SER A 106 5.36 -1.63 11.95
N PHE A 107 5.50 -2.04 10.67
CA PHE A 107 4.46 -2.21 9.68
C PHE A 107 3.62 -3.47 9.87
N VAL A 108 4.08 -4.55 10.55
CA VAL A 108 3.32 -5.83 10.54
C VAL A 108 3.15 -6.55 11.89
N ALA A 109 3.96 -6.28 12.91
CA ALA A 109 3.98 -7.16 14.09
C ALA A 109 2.65 -7.29 14.86
N ASN A 110 1.86 -6.20 15.00
CA ASN A 110 0.73 -6.17 15.94
C ASN A 110 -0.67 -6.08 15.31
N THR A 111 -0.82 -6.06 13.99
CA THR A 111 -2.16 -5.82 13.38
C THR A 111 -2.70 -6.96 12.54
N PHE A 112 -1.86 -7.92 12.15
CA PHE A 112 -2.19 -8.90 11.11
C PHE A 112 -2.70 -10.23 11.66
N VAL A 113 -2.56 -10.47 12.97
CA VAL A 113 -3.10 -11.67 13.64
C VAL A 113 -4.65 -11.65 13.70
N VAL A 114 -5.30 -10.51 13.47
CA VAL A 114 -6.74 -10.34 13.78
C VAL A 114 -7.65 -10.26 12.55
N ARG A 115 -7.16 -10.04 11.32
CA ARG A 115 -8.02 -9.63 10.18
C ARG A 115 -7.71 -10.31 8.84
N SER A 116 -8.23 -11.52 8.68
CA SER A 116 -8.11 -12.34 7.47
C SER A 116 -8.93 -11.85 6.27
N ASP A 117 -10.00 -11.09 6.49
CA ASP A 117 -10.97 -10.74 5.45
C ASP A 117 -11.37 -9.25 5.49
N ASN A 118 -11.65 -8.69 4.31
CA ASN A 118 -12.32 -7.40 4.15
C ASN A 118 -13.35 -7.47 3.01
N PRO A 119 -14.65 -7.23 3.30
CA PRO A 119 -15.24 -7.13 4.64
C PRO A 119 -15.16 -8.47 5.40
N LYS A 120 -15.18 -8.40 6.73
CA LYS A 120 -15.44 -9.59 7.55
C LYS A 120 -16.94 -9.87 7.51
N TRP A 121 -17.35 -11.14 7.55
CA TRP A 121 -18.76 -11.52 7.49
C TRP A 121 -19.63 -10.70 8.45
N GLY A 122 -20.71 -10.10 7.94
CA GLY A 122 -21.65 -9.27 8.70
C GLY A 122 -21.16 -7.86 9.05
N LEU A 123 -19.99 -7.42 8.55
CA LEU A 123 -19.46 -6.08 8.76
C LEU A 123 -19.34 -5.30 7.44
N PHE A 124 -19.34 -3.98 7.55
CA PHE A 124 -19.09 -3.09 6.42
C PHE A 124 -17.66 -3.24 5.88
N GLU A 125 -17.53 -2.90 4.60
CA GLU A 125 -16.25 -2.74 3.94
C GLU A 125 -15.41 -1.67 4.63
N ARG A 126 -14.14 -1.99 4.87
CA ARG A 126 -13.17 -1.01 5.36
C ARG A 126 -12.47 -0.36 4.19
N GLU A 127 -12.48 0.97 4.21
CA GLU A 127 -11.65 1.81 3.36
C GLU A 127 -10.36 2.17 4.09
N GLY A 128 -9.30 2.39 3.30
CA GLY A 128 -7.98 2.78 3.77
C GLY A 128 -7.59 4.14 3.20
N LYS A 129 -7.20 5.08 4.06
CA LYS A 129 -6.59 6.34 3.60
C LYS A 129 -5.17 6.06 3.08
N ILE A 130 -4.84 6.63 1.94
CA ILE A 130 -3.47 6.67 1.40
C ILE A 130 -2.81 7.93 1.92
N TYR A 131 -1.64 7.77 2.56
CA TYR A 131 -0.76 8.88 2.89
C TYR A 131 0.70 8.41 2.84
N PHE A 132 1.51 9.09 2.05
CA PHE A 132 2.94 8.81 2.02
C PHE A 132 3.76 10.06 1.69
N LYS A 133 4.82 10.30 2.46
CA LYS A 133 5.78 11.38 2.19
C LYS A 133 6.83 10.89 1.20
N ARG A 134 7.03 11.62 0.11
CA ARG A 134 7.98 11.29 -0.94
C ARG A 134 9.41 11.35 -0.43
N ASP A 135 10.17 10.33 -0.76
CA ASP A 135 11.63 10.36 -0.70
C ASP A 135 12.14 10.80 -2.09
N LYS A 136 12.67 12.02 -2.17
CA LYS A 136 13.12 12.63 -3.45
C LYS A 136 14.37 11.95 -4.01
N GLU A 137 15.10 11.17 -3.21
CA GLU A 137 16.24 10.37 -3.67
C GLU A 137 15.81 9.03 -4.30
N LYS A 138 14.52 8.67 -4.21
CA LYS A 138 13.97 7.43 -4.77
C LYS A 138 13.19 7.69 -6.05
N SER A 139 13.06 6.62 -6.84
CA SER A 139 12.36 6.68 -8.11
C SER A 139 10.86 6.96 -7.93
N PHE A 140 10.24 7.47 -8.99
CA PHE A 140 8.79 7.63 -9.10
C PHE A 140 8.03 6.32 -8.79
N PHE A 141 8.52 5.17 -9.27
CA PHE A 141 7.90 3.88 -9.00
C PHE A 141 7.96 3.47 -7.53
N ASN A 142 9.03 3.82 -6.82
CA ASN A 142 9.11 3.62 -5.38
C ASN A 142 8.00 4.40 -4.68
N TYR A 143 7.82 5.67 -5.08
CA TYR A 143 6.80 6.53 -4.53
C TYR A 143 5.38 5.98 -4.78
N LEU A 144 5.07 5.60 -6.02
CA LEU A 144 3.82 4.93 -6.39
C LEU A 144 3.56 3.68 -5.54
N ALA A 145 4.55 2.78 -5.45
CA ALA A 145 4.41 1.53 -4.70
C ALA A 145 4.21 1.76 -3.19
N LYS A 146 4.95 2.70 -2.60
CA LYS A 146 4.85 3.02 -1.17
C LYS A 146 3.54 3.71 -0.81
N SER A 147 3.04 4.60 -1.67
CA SER A 147 1.72 5.22 -1.52
C SER A 147 0.62 4.16 -1.56
N THR A 148 0.63 3.27 -2.55
CA THR A 148 -0.31 2.13 -2.63
C THR A 148 -0.23 1.24 -1.38
N LEU A 149 0.98 0.88 -0.92
CA LEU A 149 1.16 0.07 0.29
C LEU A 149 0.65 0.76 1.56
N SER A 150 0.65 2.10 1.62
CA SER A 150 0.07 2.84 2.74
C SER A 150 -1.44 2.62 2.84
N GLY A 151 -2.15 2.64 1.70
CA GLY A 151 -3.59 2.35 1.62
C GLY A 151 -3.90 0.92 2.03
N VAL A 152 -3.16 -0.06 1.51
CA VAL A 152 -3.31 -1.48 1.88
C VAL A 152 -3.19 -1.66 3.39
N ASN A 153 -2.18 -1.02 3.99
CA ASN A 153 -1.99 -1.05 5.43
C ASN A 153 -3.15 -0.39 6.18
N ALA A 154 -3.62 0.77 5.74
CA ALA A 154 -4.76 1.44 6.36
C ALA A 154 -6.00 0.54 6.36
N THR A 155 -6.30 -0.12 5.25
CA THR A 155 -7.44 -1.04 5.11
C THR A 155 -7.34 -2.26 6.03
N ILE A 156 -6.16 -2.87 6.12
CA ILE A 156 -5.92 -4.02 7.00
C ILE A 156 -6.01 -3.58 8.47
N ARG A 157 -5.34 -2.48 8.83
CA ARG A 157 -5.30 -1.98 10.20
C ARG A 157 -6.57 -1.31 10.66
N GLY A 158 -7.46 -0.92 9.74
CA GLY A 158 -8.64 -0.10 10.04
C GLY A 158 -8.24 1.15 10.82
N GLY A 159 -7.09 1.72 10.48
CA GLY A 159 -6.45 2.80 11.21
C GLY A 159 -6.33 4.06 10.37
N ASN A 160 -6.52 5.21 11.00
CA ASN A 160 -6.55 6.51 10.34
C ASN A 160 -5.12 6.98 10.02
N GLU A 161 -4.69 6.90 8.76
CA GLU A 161 -3.37 7.44 8.32
C GLU A 161 -3.28 8.96 8.52
N GLU A 162 -4.40 9.66 8.74
CA GLU A 162 -4.46 11.03 9.28
C GLU A 162 -3.68 11.18 10.58
N ARG A 163 -3.70 10.18 11.48
CA ARG A 163 -2.89 10.21 12.72
C ARG A 163 -1.39 10.13 12.43
N LYS A 164 -0.99 9.46 11.35
CA LYS A 164 0.41 9.44 10.91
C LYS A 164 0.79 10.77 10.28
N GLU A 165 -0.05 11.34 9.42
CA GLU A 165 0.15 12.67 8.87
C GLU A 165 0.29 13.71 10.00
N MET A 166 -0.61 13.71 10.98
CA MET A 166 -0.52 14.58 12.15
C MET A 166 0.75 14.35 12.98
N ARG A 167 1.18 13.10 13.18
CA ARG A 167 2.44 12.80 13.89
C ARG A 167 3.68 13.26 13.12
N ILE A 168 3.65 13.21 11.79
CA ILE A 168 4.73 13.67 10.94
C ILE A 168 4.80 15.20 10.97
N LYS A 169 3.66 15.89 10.77
CA LYS A 169 3.56 17.35 10.88
C LYS A 169 4.07 17.87 12.23
N ARG A 170 3.59 17.31 13.36
CA ARG A 170 4.07 17.67 14.71
C ARG A 170 5.57 17.48 14.93
N ARG A 171 6.19 16.50 14.28
CA ARG A 171 7.65 16.25 14.39
C ARG A 171 8.47 17.25 13.57
N GLU A 172 7.90 17.79 12.51
CA GLU A 172 8.54 18.79 11.65
C GLU A 172 8.40 20.18 12.27
N ASP A 173 7.26 20.49 12.88
CA ASP A 173 7.01 21.77 13.56
C ASP A 173 7.85 21.92 14.84
N GLY A 174 8.09 20.84 15.60
CA GLY A 174 8.92 20.87 16.82
C GLY A 174 10.44 20.85 16.59
N ARG A 175 10.90 20.91 15.32
CA ARG A 175 12.32 21.02 14.94
C ARG A 175 12.70 22.43 14.44
N LYS A 176 11.75 23.36 14.39
CA LYS A 176 11.97 24.78 14.14
C LYS A 176 11.98 25.54 15.45
#